data_AF-A0A358SLI5-F1
#
_entry.id   AF-A0A358SLI5-F1
#
_cell.length_a   1.000
_cell.length_b   1.000
_cell.length_c   1.000
_cell.angle_alpha   90.00
_cell.angle_beta   90.00
_cell.angle_gamma   90.00
#
_symmetry.space_group_name_H-M   'P 1'
#
loop_
_entity.id
_entity.type
_entity.pdbx_description
1 polymer ?
#
loop_
_entity_poly.entity_id
_entity_poly.type
_entity_poly.pdbx_seq_one_letter_code
_entity_poly.pdbx_strand_id
1 'polypeptide(L)'
;MTAEFGQALTSAAHQLAQAALTLDAAVALHHRLVRAARQRQAADQAAIPGPEDSPDVQSGLDRLADGAAEATGELAEALQWLRPPGPLPRLRQLQADIASMASPDAFGLQEATDSLVDAVNTAADVTSAHLGAGTGKVTDLRRPGR
;
A
#
# COMPACT_ATOMS: atom_id res chain seq x y z
N MET A 1 18.51 15.04 -12.55
CA MET A 1 17.51 14.95 -11.46
C MET A 1 17.13 16.37 -11.07
N THR A 2 15.86 16.76 -11.15
CA THR A 2 15.42 18.14 -10.82
C THR A 2 15.20 18.30 -9.31
N ALA A 3 15.33 19.52 -8.78
CA ALA A 3 15.05 19.80 -7.36
C ALA A 3 13.60 19.46 -6.97
N GLU A 4 12.65 19.71 -7.87
CA GLU A 4 11.23 19.37 -7.71
C GLU A 4 11.02 17.85 -7.57
N PHE A 5 11.70 17.04 -8.38
CA PHE A 5 11.61 15.58 -8.29
C PHE A 5 12.19 15.07 -6.96
N GLY A 6 13.32 15.63 -6.51
CA GLY A 6 13.91 15.27 -5.21
C GLY A 6 12.99 15.61 -4.03
N GLN A 7 12.31 16.76 -4.09
CA GLN A 7 11.35 17.17 -3.06
C GLN A 7 10.09 16.28 -3.08
N ALA A 8 9.57 15.96 -4.26
CA ALA A 8 8.42 15.08 -4.41
C ALA A 8 8.71 13.66 -3.90
N LEU A 9 9.89 13.12 -4.20
CA LEU A 9 10.33 11.82 -3.66
C LEU A 9 10.47 11.82 -2.14
N THR A 10 11.05 12.88 -1.58
CA THR A 10 11.20 13.00 -0.13
C THR A 10 9.85 13.06 0.57
N SER A 11 8.89 13.79 -0.01
CA SER A 11 7.52 13.86 0.50
C SER A 11 6.82 12.50 0.43
N ALA A 12 6.93 11.79 -0.70
CA ALA A 12 6.35 10.46 -0.89
C ALA A 12 6.96 9.43 0.08
N ALA A 13 8.28 9.47 0.28
CA ALA A 13 8.96 8.62 1.26
C ALA A 13 8.49 8.89 2.69
N HIS A 14 8.24 10.16 3.04
CA HIS A 14 7.71 10.52 4.36
C HIS A 14 6.29 10.00 4.57
N GLN A 15 5.41 10.15 3.57
CA GLN A 15 4.04 9.62 3.61
C GLN A 15 4.03 8.09 3.75
N LEU A 16 4.88 7.39 3.01
CA LEU A 16 5.04 5.94 3.13
C LEU A 16 5.46 5.52 4.53
N ALA A 17 6.45 6.20 5.11
CA ALA A 17 6.92 5.90 6.46
C ALA A 17 5.82 6.13 7.51
N GLN A 18 5.06 7.22 7.40
CA GLN A 18 3.93 7.51 8.29
C GLN A 18 2.81 6.47 8.16
N ALA A 19 2.46 6.09 6.93
CA ALA A 19 1.44 5.07 6.67
C ALA A 19 1.85 3.71 7.24
N ALA A 20 3.12 3.31 7.08
CA ALA A 20 3.63 2.06 7.65
C ALA A 20 3.56 2.04 9.18
N LEU A 21 3.94 3.13 9.85
CA LEU A 21 3.84 3.25 11.32
C LEU A 21 2.38 3.21 11.80
N THR A 22 1.48 3.85 11.06
CA THR A 22 0.04 3.86 11.37
C THR A 22 -0.56 2.46 11.23
N LEU A 23 -0.14 1.72 10.21
CA LEU A 23 -0.54 0.33 10.02
C LEU A 23 -0.02 -0.58 11.13
N ASP A 24 1.25 -0.47 11.51
CA ASP A 24 1.81 -1.26 12.62
C ASP A 24 1.03 -1.02 13.92
N ALA A 25 0.72 0.25 14.22
CA ALA A 25 -0.11 0.61 15.38
C ALA A 25 -1.53 0.04 15.29
N ALA A 26 -2.17 0.10 14.12
CA ALA A 26 -3.52 -0.43 13.90
C ALA A 26 -3.57 -1.96 14.04
N VAL A 27 -2.58 -2.68 13.49
CA VAL A 27 -2.45 -4.14 13.63
C VAL A 27 -2.21 -4.53 15.09
N ALA A 28 -1.33 -3.82 15.79
CA ALA A 28 -1.08 -4.05 17.21
C ALA A 28 -2.35 -3.85 18.06
N LEU A 29 -3.15 -2.82 17.75
CA LEU A 29 -4.43 -2.58 18.40
C LEU A 29 -5.45 -3.68 18.08
N HIS A 30 -5.60 -4.06 16.82
CA HIS A 30 -6.50 -5.12 16.38
C HIS A 30 -6.21 -6.44 17.10
N HIS A 31 -4.94 -6.86 17.16
CA HIS A 31 -4.52 -8.03 17.91
C HIS A 31 -4.86 -7.96 19.41
N ARG A 32 -4.76 -6.78 20.03
CA ARG A 32 -5.15 -6.60 21.44
C ARG A 32 -6.66 -6.74 21.62
N LEU A 33 -7.46 -6.18 20.72
CA LEU A 33 -8.92 -6.27 20.76
C LEU A 33 -9.41 -7.70 20.56
N VAL A 34 -8.88 -8.42 19.56
CA VAL A 34 -9.19 -9.84 19.31
C VAL A 34 -8.83 -10.70 20.52
N ARG A 35 -7.65 -10.51 21.12
CA ARG A 35 -7.26 -11.25 22.34
C ARG A 35 -8.20 -10.95 23.51
N ALA A 36 -8.57 -9.69 23.72
CA ALA A 36 -9.50 -9.30 24.79
C ALA A 36 -10.90 -9.88 24.56
N ALA A 37 -11.38 -9.91 23.32
CA ALA A 37 -12.66 -10.53 22.95
C ALA A 37 -12.64 -12.04 23.24
N ARG A 38 -11.57 -12.75 22.84
CA ARG A 38 -11.39 -14.19 23.14
C ARG A 38 -11.33 -14.47 24.63
N GLN A 39 -10.66 -13.62 25.41
CA GLN A 39 -10.60 -13.76 26.87
C GLN A 39 -11.97 -13.56 27.52
N ARG A 40 -12.77 -12.58 27.05
CA ARG A 40 -14.14 -12.39 27.51
C ARG A 40 -15.04 -13.56 27.14
N GLN A 41 -14.95 -14.07 25.90
CA GLN A 41 -15.68 -15.26 25.47
C GLN A 41 -15.33 -16.49 26.30
N ALA A 42 -14.05 -16.72 26.60
CA ALA A 42 -13.61 -17.80 27.48
C ALA A 42 -14.10 -17.63 28.92
N ALA A 43 -14.32 -16.40 29.39
CA ALA A 43 -14.91 -16.11 30.68
C ALA A 43 -16.45 -16.26 30.68
N ASP A 44 -17.11 -16.04 29.54
CA ASP A 44 -18.57 -16.00 29.41
C ASP A 44 -19.22 -17.32 28.92
N GLN A 45 -18.48 -18.33 28.42
CA GLN A 45 -19.07 -19.50 27.74
C GLN A 45 -18.24 -20.79 27.90
N ALA A 46 -18.74 -21.99 28.23
CA ALA A 46 -20.05 -22.61 28.42
C ALA A 46 -21.08 -22.61 27.26
N ALA A 47 -21.12 -21.66 26.31
CA ALA A 47 -22.09 -21.73 25.21
C ALA A 47 -21.79 -20.86 23.98
N ILE A 48 -21.35 -21.51 22.89
CA ILE A 48 -21.49 -21.11 21.46
C ILE A 48 -20.26 -20.41 20.83
N PRO A 49 -19.58 -21.02 19.82
CA PRO A 49 -18.46 -20.36 19.14
C PRO A 49 -18.91 -19.01 18.55
N GLY A 50 -18.32 -17.92 19.04
CA GLY A 50 -18.47 -16.59 18.48
C GLY A 50 -17.83 -16.50 17.09
N PRO A 51 -18.17 -15.45 16.31
CA PRO A 51 -17.68 -15.31 14.94
C PRO A 51 -16.16 -15.22 15.00
N GLU A 52 -15.49 -16.27 14.53
CA GLU A 52 -14.07 -16.26 14.30
C GLU A 52 -13.77 -15.12 13.33
N ASP A 53 -12.64 -14.42 13.50
CA ASP A 53 -12.09 -13.59 12.42
C ASP A 53 -12.04 -14.48 11.19
N SER A 54 -12.94 -14.27 10.22
CA SER A 54 -13.05 -15.17 9.09
C SER A 54 -11.66 -15.32 8.48
N PRO A 55 -11.15 -16.55 8.27
CA PRO A 55 -9.82 -16.80 7.70
C PRO A 55 -9.57 -16.03 6.38
N ASP A 56 -10.65 -15.61 5.74
CA ASP A 56 -10.70 -14.77 4.56
C ASP A 56 -10.12 -13.35 4.75
N VAL A 57 -10.28 -12.72 5.92
CA VAL A 57 -9.76 -11.37 6.19
C VAL A 57 -8.24 -11.39 6.33
N GLN A 58 -7.70 -12.34 7.10
CA GLN A 58 -6.24 -12.50 7.25
C GLN A 58 -5.58 -12.81 5.90
N SER A 59 -6.18 -13.71 5.13
CA SER A 59 -5.74 -14.02 3.75
C SER A 59 -5.77 -12.78 2.84
N GLY A 60 -6.78 -11.92 2.99
CA GLY A 60 -6.85 -10.64 2.29
C GLY A 60 -5.71 -9.68 2.68
N LEU A 61 -5.45 -9.52 3.99
CA LEU A 61 -4.37 -8.67 4.50
C LEU A 61 -2.99 -9.16 4.06
N ASP A 62 -2.76 -10.48 4.06
CA ASP A 62 -1.51 -11.07 3.59
C ASP A 62 -1.29 -10.74 2.10
N ARG A 63 -2.34 -10.86 1.27
CA ARG A 63 -2.27 -10.46 -0.16
C ARG A 63 -2.00 -8.97 -0.35
N LEU A 64 -2.58 -8.11 0.49
CA LEU A 64 -2.32 -6.67 0.44
C LEU A 64 -0.87 -6.37 0.83
N ALA A 65 -0.33 -7.05 1.84
CA ALA A 65 1.06 -6.93 2.25
C ALA A 65 2.02 -7.36 1.14
N ASP A 66 1.76 -8.51 0.51
CA ASP A 66 2.53 -9.00 -0.63
C ASP A 66 2.49 -8.01 -1.81
N GLY A 67 1.30 -7.51 -2.14
CA GLY A 67 1.14 -6.49 -3.19
C GLY A 67 1.89 -5.19 -2.87
N ALA A 68 1.85 -4.72 -1.62
CA ALA A 68 2.57 -3.53 -1.20
C ALA A 68 4.09 -3.74 -1.26
N ALA A 69 4.58 -4.92 -0.88
CA ALA A 69 5.99 -5.28 -1.00
C ALA A 69 6.44 -5.34 -2.46
N GLU A 70 5.64 -5.94 -3.35
CA GLU A 70 5.91 -5.97 -4.80
C GLU A 70 5.94 -4.56 -5.39
N ALA A 71 4.95 -3.72 -5.08
CA ALA A 71 4.90 -2.35 -5.56
C ALA A 71 6.10 -1.51 -5.10
N THR A 72 6.46 -1.61 -3.82
CA THR A 72 7.63 -0.89 -3.28
C THR A 72 8.95 -1.41 -3.86
N GLY A 73 9.05 -2.72 -4.13
CA GLY A 73 10.17 -3.32 -4.84
C GLY A 73 10.34 -2.75 -6.26
N GLU A 74 9.27 -2.67 -7.03
CA GLU A 74 9.31 -2.10 -8.38
C GLU A 74 9.66 -0.61 -8.35
N LEU A 75 9.14 0.15 -7.38
CA LEU A 75 9.50 1.56 -7.20
C LEU A 75 10.99 1.74 -6.86
N ALA A 76 11.54 0.88 -5.99
CA ALA A 76 12.95 0.91 -5.66
C ALA A 76 13.83 0.60 -6.88
N GLU A 77 13.46 -0.40 -7.68
CA GLU A 77 14.16 -0.75 -8.91
C GLU A 77 14.06 0.37 -9.96
N ALA A 78 12.86 0.95 -10.15
CA ALA A 78 12.62 2.08 -11.03
C ALA A 78 13.52 3.28 -10.69
N LEU A 79 13.63 3.61 -9.39
CA LEU A 79 14.48 4.69 -8.91
C LEU A 79 15.98 4.36 -9.05
N GLN A 80 16.38 3.12 -8.75
CA GLN A 80 17.77 2.67 -8.91
C GLN A 80 18.26 2.82 -10.35
N TRP A 81 17.41 2.46 -11.31
CA TRP A 81 17.75 2.48 -12.74
C TRP A 81 17.26 3.74 -13.46
N LEU A 82 16.63 4.68 -12.75
CA LEU A 82 16.03 5.90 -13.31
C LEU A 82 15.11 5.61 -14.50
N ARG A 83 14.35 4.53 -14.42
CA ARG A 83 13.37 4.10 -15.43
C ARG A 83 11.95 4.25 -14.90
N PRO A 84 10.95 4.41 -15.77
CA PRO A 84 9.55 4.33 -15.35
C PRO A 84 9.29 2.99 -14.63
N PRO A 85 8.48 2.97 -13.57
CA PRO A 85 8.11 1.73 -12.90
C PRO A 85 7.30 0.86 -13.86
N GLY A 86 7.50 -0.45 -13.75
CA GLY A 86 6.68 -1.47 -14.41
C GLY A 86 5.23 -1.49 -13.90
N PRO A 87 4.41 -2.42 -14.41
CA PRO A 87 3.03 -2.57 -13.96
C PRO A 87 3.00 -2.88 -12.45
N LEU A 88 2.30 -2.05 -11.69
CA LEU A 88 2.15 -2.23 -10.25
C LEU A 88 0.91 -3.08 -9.93
N PRO A 89 0.93 -3.84 -8.82
CA PRO A 89 -0.24 -4.55 -8.35
C PRO A 89 -1.39 -3.59 -8.03
N ARG A 90 -2.63 -4.04 -8.21
CA ARG A 90 -3.84 -3.22 -8.01
C ARG A 90 -4.19 -3.11 -6.53
N LEU A 91 -3.37 -2.37 -5.77
CA LEU A 91 -3.52 -2.20 -4.32
C LEU A 91 -4.92 -1.72 -3.90
N ARG A 92 -5.52 -0.80 -4.67
CA ARG A 92 -6.89 -0.33 -4.44
C ARG A 92 -7.94 -1.44 -4.57
N GLN A 93 -7.75 -2.38 -5.48
CA GLN A 93 -8.66 -3.53 -5.62
C GLN A 93 -8.49 -4.48 -4.44
N LEU A 94 -7.24 -4.79 -4.05
CA LEU A 94 -6.95 -5.64 -2.90
C LEU A 94 -7.53 -5.07 -1.59
N GLN A 95 -7.44 -3.75 -1.41
CA GLN A 95 -8.05 -3.04 -0.29
C GLN A 95 -9.59 -3.12 -0.32
N ALA A 96 -10.22 -2.93 -1.48
CA ALA A 96 -11.67 -3.05 -1.63
C ALA A 96 -12.16 -4.47 -1.33
N ASP A 97 -11.40 -5.48 -1.74
CA ASP A 97 -11.69 -6.87 -1.43
C ASP A 97 -11.66 -7.10 0.09
N ILE A 98 -10.64 -6.60 0.80
CA ILE A 98 -10.58 -6.65 2.28
C ILE A 98 -11.75 -5.93 2.92
N ALA A 99 -12.08 -4.71 2.47
CA ALA A 99 -13.19 -3.93 3.01
C ALA A 99 -14.54 -4.65 2.88
N SER A 100 -14.72 -5.47 1.84
CA SER A 100 -15.92 -6.29 1.65
C SER A 100 -16.03 -7.47 2.62
N MET A 101 -14.89 -7.91 3.19
CA MET A 101 -14.78 -9.04 4.11
C MET A 101 -14.70 -8.60 5.58
N ALA A 102 -14.35 -7.34 5.84
CA ALA A 102 -14.07 -6.83 7.17
C ALA A 102 -15.35 -6.58 8.00
N SER A 103 -15.27 -6.91 9.29
CA SER A 103 -16.26 -6.51 10.30
C SER A 103 -16.28 -4.97 10.46
N PRO A 104 -17.43 -4.35 10.80
CA PRO A 104 -17.52 -2.93 11.14
C PRO A 104 -16.50 -2.46 12.20
N ASP A 105 -16.03 -3.38 13.05
CA ASP A 105 -15.07 -3.10 14.12
C ASP A 105 -13.62 -2.95 13.61
N ALA A 106 -13.35 -3.22 12.33
CA ALA A 106 -12.04 -3.12 11.69
C ALA A 106 -11.72 -1.71 11.14
N PHE A 107 -12.51 -0.70 11.48
CA PHE A 107 -12.39 0.67 10.94
C PHE A 107 -10.95 1.23 10.97
N GLY A 108 -10.24 1.08 12.10
CA GLY A 108 -8.86 1.58 12.23
C GLY A 108 -7.84 0.84 11.35
N LEU A 109 -8.07 -0.44 11.05
CA LEU A 109 -7.24 -1.21 10.12
C LEU A 109 -7.54 -0.81 8.67
N GLN A 110 -8.80 -0.49 8.38
CA GLN A 110 -9.23 -0.03 7.07
C GLN A 110 -8.66 1.35 6.73
N GLU A 111 -8.66 2.30 7.67
CA GLU A 111 -8.02 3.62 7.47
C GLU A 111 -6.50 3.49 7.31
N ALA A 112 -5.85 2.65 8.11
CA ALA A 112 -4.42 2.42 8.01
C ALA A 112 -4.01 1.80 6.65
N THR A 113 -4.77 0.81 6.17
CA THR A 113 -4.53 0.20 4.86
C THR A 113 -4.84 1.19 3.73
N ASP A 114 -5.86 2.05 3.87
CA ASP A 114 -6.14 3.13 2.92
C ASP A 114 -4.97 4.10 2.76
N SER A 115 -4.46 4.59 3.89
CA SER A 115 -3.33 5.52 3.91
C SER A 115 -2.07 4.90 3.29
N LEU A 116 -1.82 3.60 3.51
CA LEU A 116 -0.70 2.90 2.87
C LEU A 116 -0.88 2.81 1.36
N VAL A 117 -2.05 2.39 0.90
CA VAL A 117 -2.33 2.26 -0.54
C VAL A 117 -2.21 3.62 -1.24
N ASP A 118 -2.71 4.68 -0.62
CA ASP A 118 -2.64 6.03 -1.19
C ASP A 118 -1.19 6.56 -1.26
N ALA A 119 -0.39 6.30 -0.23
CA ALA A 119 1.02 6.66 -0.22
C ALA A 119 1.83 5.93 -1.30
N VAL A 120 1.58 4.62 -1.49
CA VAL A 120 2.27 3.83 -2.54
C VAL A 120 1.86 4.30 -3.94
N ASN A 121 0.57 4.52 -4.18
CA ASN A 121 0.10 5.04 -5.47
C ASN A 121 0.64 6.44 -5.75
N THR A 122 0.69 7.31 -4.75
CA THR A 122 1.29 8.65 -4.88
C THR A 122 2.77 8.58 -5.26
N ALA A 123 3.54 7.68 -4.62
CA ALA A 123 4.93 7.47 -4.95
C ALA A 123 5.11 6.96 -6.39
N ALA A 124 4.22 6.06 -6.85
CA ALA A 124 4.21 5.56 -8.20
C ALA A 124 3.88 6.63 -9.25
N ASP A 125 2.89 7.47 -8.98
CA ASP A 125 2.49 8.56 -9.87
C ASP A 125 3.61 9.59 -10.01
N VAL A 126 4.23 9.99 -8.88
CA VAL A 126 5.38 10.91 -8.88
C VAL A 126 6.54 10.35 -9.70
N THR A 127 6.86 9.07 -9.50
CA THR A 127 7.96 8.39 -10.20
C THR A 127 7.68 8.25 -11.69
N SER A 128 6.46 7.83 -12.06
CA SER A 128 6.02 7.68 -13.45
C SER A 128 5.99 9.01 -14.19
N ALA A 129 5.48 10.07 -13.56
CA ALA A 129 5.41 11.40 -14.16
C ALA A 129 6.80 11.96 -14.48
N HIS A 130 7.77 11.77 -13.59
CA HIS A 130 9.11 12.34 -13.75
C HIS A 130 10.06 11.48 -14.59
N LEU A 131 9.93 10.16 -14.56
CA LEU A 131 10.78 9.23 -15.32
C LEU A 131 10.19 8.88 -16.70
N GLY A 132 8.86 8.85 -16.83
CA GLY A 132 8.17 8.64 -18.12
C GLY A 132 8.17 9.86 -19.04
N ALA A 133 8.23 11.08 -18.49
CA ALA A 133 8.37 12.30 -19.28
C ALA A 133 9.77 12.46 -19.92
N GLY A 134 10.77 11.70 -19.45
CA GLY A 134 12.16 11.77 -19.93
C GLY A 134 12.44 11.03 -21.24
N THR A 135 11.59 10.09 -21.65
CA THR A 135 11.79 9.26 -22.86
C THR A 135 11.09 9.80 -24.12
N GLY A 136 10.41 10.95 -24.04
CA GLY A 136 9.60 11.52 -25.13
C GLY A 136 10.29 12.55 -26.05
N LYS A 137 11.61 12.78 -25.96
CA LYS A 137 12.32 13.76 -26.80
C LYS A 137 13.67 13.29 -27.34
N VAL A 138 13.71 12.09 -27.92
CA VAL A 138 14.80 11.61 -28.79
C VAL A 138 14.09 10.71 -29.80
N THR A 139 13.69 11.13 -31.00
CA THR A 139 14.52 11.53 -32.15
C THR A 139 13.58 12.04 -33.23
N ASP A 140 13.66 13.32 -33.60
CA ASP A 140 13.49 13.72 -35.01
C ASP A 140 14.26 15.01 -35.29
N LEU A 141 15.57 14.96 -35.01
CA LEU A 141 16.53 16.01 -35.35
C LEU A 141 17.78 15.40 -36.00
N ARG A 142 17.59 14.82 -37.18
CA ARG A 142 18.59 14.78 -38.27
C ARG A 142 17.83 14.97 -39.58
N ARG A 143 17.64 16.21 -40.10
CA ARG A 143 18.52 16.94 -41.07
C ARG A 143 18.98 16.07 -42.27
N PRO A 144 19.39 16.66 -43.42
CA PRO A 144 18.80 17.73 -44.25
C PRO A 144 18.95 17.43 -45.79
N GLY A 145 18.34 18.25 -46.65
CA GLY A 145 18.65 18.34 -48.10
C GLY A 145 17.84 17.37 -48.97
N ARG A 146 17.36 17.74 -50.16
CA ARG A 146 17.64 18.86 -51.07
C ARG A 146 16.35 19.25 -51.79
#